data_AF-A0A938SJ78-F1
#
_entry.id   AF-A0A938SJ78-F1
#
_cell.length_a   1.000
_cell.length_b   1.000
_cell.length_c   1.000
_cell.angle_alpha   90.00
_cell.angle_beta   90.00
_cell.angle_gamma   90.00
#
_symmetry.space_group_name_H-M   'P 1'
#
loop_
_entity.id
_entity.type
_entity.pdbx_description
1 polymer ?
#
loop_
_entity_poly.entity_id
_entity_poly.type
_entity_poly.pdbx_seq_one_letter_code
_entity_poly.pdbx_strand_id
1 'polypeptide(L)'
;MSEKFAGKQGPCPKCQTVITIPKLEEQVVVHAPPAEGTKRAAVDQKAFKPIARKETKVSALMMVAIGAGIMLVLGVALTLR
;
A
#
# COMPACT_ATOMS: atom_id res chain seq x y z
N MET A 1 14.74 -38.23 -0.40
CA MET A 1 16.04 -38.86 -0.04
C MET A 1 16.98 -37.81 0.59
N SER A 2 16.66 -37.30 1.78
CA SER A 2 17.51 -36.35 2.53
C SER A 2 17.85 -36.87 3.94
N GLU A 3 17.13 -37.90 4.40
CA GLU A 3 17.28 -38.52 5.73
C GLU A 3 18.58 -39.30 5.92
N LYS A 4 19.21 -39.76 4.83
CA LYS A 4 20.39 -40.65 4.87
C LYS A 4 21.68 -39.96 5.37
N PHE A 5 21.70 -38.63 5.42
CA PHE A 5 22.88 -37.86 5.80
C PHE A 5 22.68 -37.05 7.09
N ALA A 6 21.50 -37.14 7.73
CA ALA A 6 21.22 -36.47 9.00
C ALA A 6 22.19 -36.94 10.09
N GLY A 7 22.83 -36.00 10.79
CA GLY A 7 23.80 -36.29 11.87
C GLY A 7 25.18 -36.78 11.42
N LYS A 8 25.45 -36.89 10.11
CA LYS A 8 26.78 -37.26 9.59
C LYS A 8 27.66 -36.02 9.42
N GLN A 9 28.96 -36.19 9.64
CA GLN A 9 29.98 -35.16 9.40
C GLN A 9 30.64 -35.43 8.05
N GLY A 10 30.72 -34.40 7.21
CA GLY A 10 31.33 -34.52 5.88
C GLY A 10 31.91 -33.20 5.39
N PRO A 11 32.87 -33.23 4.46
CA PRO A 11 33.42 -32.02 3.86
C PRO A 11 32.35 -31.32 3.02
N CYS A 12 32.19 -30.01 3.22
CA CYS A 12 31.29 -29.19 2.42
C CYS A 12 31.67 -29.27 0.94
N PRO A 13 30.75 -29.57 0.01
CA PRO A 13 31.06 -29.73 -1.41
C PRO A 13 31.57 -28.44 -2.07
N LYS A 14 31.41 -27.27 -1.43
CA LYS A 14 31.81 -25.96 -1.97
C LYS A 14 33.16 -25.46 -1.46
N CYS A 15 33.54 -25.80 -0.21
CA CYS A 15 34.72 -25.25 0.45
C CYS A 15 35.50 -26.26 1.29
N GLN A 16 35.12 -27.53 1.25
CA GLN A 16 35.75 -28.68 1.92
C GLN A 16 35.86 -28.60 3.45
N THR A 17 35.37 -27.53 4.07
CA THR A 17 35.26 -27.42 5.52
C THR A 17 34.33 -28.51 6.05
N VAL A 18 34.75 -29.21 7.11
CA VAL A 18 33.95 -30.27 7.74
C VAL A 18 32.74 -29.63 8.41
N ILE A 19 31.54 -29.98 7.94
CA ILE A 19 30.27 -29.50 8.49
C ILE A 19 29.49 -30.68 9.08
N THR A 20 28.76 -30.41 10.16
CA THR A 20 27.82 -31.39 10.75
C THR A 20 26.43 -31.15 10.18
N ILE A 21 25.84 -32.16 9.56
CA ILE A 21 24.48 -32.06 9.03
C ILE A 21 23.50 -32.18 10.20
N PRO A 22 22.59 -31.21 10.41
CA PRO A 22 21.60 -31.26 11.49
C PRO A 22 20.80 -32.56 11.47
N LYS A 23 20.46 -33.05 12.67
CA LYS A 23 19.60 -34.24 12.79
C LYS A 23 18.18 -33.90 12.30
N LEU A 24 17.45 -34.91 11.85
CA LEU A 24 16.08 -34.72 11.36
C LEU A 24 15.16 -34.08 12.41
N GLU A 25 15.46 -34.30 13.70
CA GLU A 25 14.74 -33.77 14.86
C GLU A 25 15.09 -32.31 15.20
N GLU A 26 16.22 -31.80 14.70
CA GLU A 26 16.67 -30.41 14.88
C GLU A 26 16.21 -29.49 13.74
N GLN A 27 15.30 -29.96 12.89
CA GLN A 27 14.73 -29.11 11.85
C GLN A 27 14.03 -27.91 12.50
N VAL A 28 14.64 -26.73 12.31
CA VAL A 28 14.05 -25.45 12.65
C VAL A 28 12.76 -25.33 11.85
N VAL A 29 11.63 -25.48 12.52
CA VAL A 29 10.31 -25.21 11.96
C VAL A 29 10.27 -23.72 11.65
N VAL A 30 10.52 -23.37 10.39
CA VAL A 30 10.34 -22.00 9.92
C VAL A 30 8.84 -21.74 9.96
N HIS A 31 8.39 -21.01 10.97
CA HIS A 31 7.04 -20.44 11.02
C HIS A 31 6.94 -19.33 9.96
N ALA A 32 6.97 -19.72 8.69
CA ALA A 32 6.56 -18.84 7.62
C ALA A 32 5.04 -18.65 7.76
N PRO A 33 4.53 -17.41 7.70
CA PRO A 33 3.09 -17.21 7.60
C PRO A 33 2.57 -18.02 6.39
N PRO A 34 1.37 -18.61 6.49
CA PRO A 34 0.84 -19.49 5.46
C PRO A 34 0.93 -18.81 4.11
N ALA A 35 1.45 -19.53 3.12
CA ALA A 35 1.55 -19.09 1.73
C ALA A 35 0.15 -19.04 1.09
N GLU A 36 -0.73 -18.23 1.64
CA GLU A 36 -1.95 -17.80 0.97
C GLU A 36 -1.55 -16.71 -0.02
N GLY A 37 -1.83 -17.00 -1.30
CA GLY A 37 -1.38 -16.28 -2.47
C GLY A 37 -1.31 -14.76 -2.32
N THR A 38 -0.22 -14.19 -2.83
CA THR A 38 -0.13 -12.79 -3.29
C THR A 38 -0.91 -11.78 -2.44
N LYS A 39 -0.74 -11.75 -1.12
CA LYS A 39 -1.19 -10.61 -0.31
C LYS A 39 -0.11 -9.52 -0.32
N ARG A 40 0.34 -9.12 -1.53
CA ARG A 40 1.01 -7.82 -1.70
C ARG A 40 -0.07 -6.73 -1.65
N ALA A 41 -0.63 -6.49 -0.47
CA ALA A 41 -1.61 -5.41 -0.29
C ALA A 41 -1.73 -4.90 1.15
N ALA A 42 -0.82 -5.24 2.08
CA ALA A 42 -1.03 -4.89 3.49
C ALA A 42 0.19 -4.39 4.27
N VAL A 43 1.39 -4.30 3.68
CA VAL A 43 2.58 -3.71 4.34
C VAL A 43 3.25 -2.67 3.45
N ASP A 44 2.42 -1.88 2.77
CA ASP A 44 2.79 -0.52 2.41
C ASP A 44 1.55 0.36 2.57
N GLN A 45 1.10 0.51 3.82
CA GLN A 45 0.09 1.54 4.15
C GLN A 45 0.64 2.97 3.99
N LYS A 46 1.88 3.14 3.48
CA LYS A 46 2.37 4.40 2.91
C LYS A 46 2.14 4.47 1.40
N ALA A 47 1.28 3.63 0.83
CA ALA A 47 0.57 3.97 -0.39
C ALA A 47 -0.25 5.23 -0.08
N PHE A 48 0.36 6.39 -0.33
CA PHE A 48 -0.26 7.70 -0.22
C PHE A 48 -1.62 7.62 -0.88
N LYS A 49 -2.69 7.61 -0.06
CA LYS A 49 -4.06 7.69 -0.56
C LYS A 49 -4.10 8.90 -1.50
N PRO A 50 -4.51 8.73 -2.78
CA PRO A 50 -4.64 9.85 -3.68
C PRO A 50 -5.48 10.94 -3.00
N ILE A 51 -4.96 12.17 -2.98
CA ILE A 51 -5.71 13.32 -2.46
C ILE A 51 -6.93 13.46 -3.36
N ALA A 52 -8.08 13.04 -2.85
CA ALA A 52 -9.34 13.12 -3.57
C ALA A 52 -9.60 14.60 -3.87
N ARG A 53 -9.46 14.96 -5.15
CA ARG A 53 -9.73 16.29 -5.65
C ARG A 53 -11.21 16.59 -5.36
N LYS A 54 -11.46 17.50 -4.42
CA LYS A 54 -12.78 18.10 -4.27
C LYS A 54 -13.01 18.95 -5.50
N GLU A 55 -13.69 18.38 -6.49
CA GLU A 55 -14.33 19.16 -7.54
C GLU A 55 -15.26 20.13 -6.83
N THR A 56 -14.88 21.41 -6.80
CA THR A 56 -15.75 22.47 -6.33
C THR A 56 -16.92 22.49 -7.28
N LYS A 57 -17.98 21.73 -6.95
CA LYS A 57 -19.25 21.80 -7.65
C LYS A 57 -19.76 23.20 -7.40
N VAL A 58 -19.42 24.12 -8.30
CA VAL A 58 -20.06 25.43 -8.37
C VAL A 58 -21.50 25.09 -8.69
N SER A 59 -22.31 25.00 -7.64
CA SER A 59 -23.73 24.73 -7.76
C SER A 59 -24.30 25.75 -8.71
N ALA A 60 -25.06 25.32 -9.71
CA ALA A 60 -25.74 26.23 -10.63
C ALA A 60 -26.53 27.30 -9.85
N LEU A 61 -27.05 26.93 -8.68
CA LEU A 61 -27.72 27.83 -7.75
C LEU A 61 -26.80 28.95 -7.21
N MET A 62 -25.55 28.63 -6.84
CA MET A 62 -24.56 29.63 -6.39
C MET A 62 -24.19 30.58 -7.51
N MET A 63 -24.06 30.08 -8.74
CA MET A 63 -23.72 30.90 -9.90
C MET A 63 -24.85 31.87 -10.25
N VAL A 64 -26.11 31.42 -10.20
CA VAL A 64 -27.29 32.26 -10.40
C VAL A 64 -27.42 33.31 -9.28
N ALA A 65 -27.20 32.93 -8.02
CA ALA A 65 -27.28 33.87 -6.90
C ALA A 65 -26.26 35.01 -7.01
N ILE A 66 -25.01 34.69 -7.36
CA ILE A 66 -23.95 35.69 -7.57
C ILE A 66 -24.30 36.60 -8.76
N GLY A 67 -24.72 36.01 -9.90
CA GLY A 67 -25.11 36.78 -11.08
C GLY A 67 -26.29 37.73 -10.83
N ALA A 68 -27.31 37.26 -10.11
CA ALA A 68 -28.47 38.07 -9.74
C ALA A 68 -28.07 39.22 -8.80
N GLY A 69 -27.20 38.97 -7.83
CA GLY A 69 -26.70 40.00 -6.92
C GLY A 69 -25.97 41.13 -7.65
N ILE A 70 -25.11 40.78 -8.61
CA ILE A 70 -24.39 41.77 -9.44
C ILE A 70 -25.37 42.60 -10.27
N MET A 71 -26.34 41.95 -10.93
CA MET A 71 -27.37 42.64 -11.71
C MET A 71 -28.21 43.59 -10.86
N LEU A 72 -28.55 43.19 -9.64
CA LEU A 72 -29.35 44.01 -8.73
C LEU A 72 -28.57 45.27 -8.31
N VAL A 73 -27.31 45.12 -7.90
CA VAL A 73 -26.47 46.26 -7.51
C VAL A 73 -26.24 47.23 -8.66
N LEU A 74 -25.93 46.71 -9.87
CA LEU A 74 -25.73 47.56 -11.05
C LEU A 74 -27.03 48.24 -11.47
N GLY A 75 -28.17 47.54 -11.43
CA GLY A 75 -29.48 48.11 -11.74
C GLY A 75 -29.83 49.25 -10.78
N VAL A 76 -29.68 49.04 -9.47
CA VAL A 76 -29.90 50.07 -8.45
C VAL A 76 -28.96 51.26 -8.66
N ALA A 77 -27.67 51.01 -8.86
CA ALA A 77 -26.68 52.06 -9.10
C ALA A 77 -26.95 52.90 -10.36
N LEU A 78 -27.54 52.31 -11.40
CA LEU A 78 -27.94 53.03 -12.62
C LEU A 78 -29.26 53.79 -12.46
N THR A 79 -30.18 53.32 -11.61
CA THR A 79 -31.44 54.03 -11.32
C THR A 79 -31.29 55.19 -10.33
N LEU A 80 -30.28 55.14 -9.46
CA LEU A 80 -29.94 56.21 -8.50
C LEU A 80 -28.90 57.20 -9.03
N ARG A 81 -28.33 56.95 -10.21
CA ARG A 81 -27.47 57.89 -10.94
C ARG A 81 -28.31 58.78 -11.85
#